data_AF-A0A2V9KXG0-F1
#
_entry.id   AF-A0A2V9KXG0-F1
#
_cell.length_a   1.000
_cell.length_b   1.000
_cell.length_c   1.000
_cell.angle_alpha   90.00
_cell.angle_beta   90.00
_cell.angle_gamma   90.00
#
_symmetry.space_group_name_H-M   'P 1'
#
loop_
_entity.id
_entity.type
_entity.pdbx_description
1 polymer ?
#
loop_
_entity_poly.entity_id
_entity_poly.type
_entity_poly.pdbx_seq_one_letter_code
_entity_poly.pdbx_strand_id
1 'polypeptide(L)'
;MGHLEALPRWARELSEKYYSRNIAMFVLYGNVRDFVPFKRGESTELLGLPRFLNEALFGQRDLVLTYDRGGGLTFANSDMQADFVRALSGYDSFHGTSYAAGLPRNPDGVLNLLDNYLRLRITEGKKIALIIDFAETIAPAGDVSGMPAEDRNALVIFKRWASNPSFLRADVTICLIAENQIEINQSVVQHPGVASIAI
;
A
#
# COMPACT_ATOMS: atom_id res chain seq x y z
N MET A 1 -25.75 -2.29 5.25
CA MET A 1 -25.49 -1.38 6.39
C MET A 1 -24.65 -2.03 7.50
N GLY A 2 -24.73 -3.34 7.78
CA GLY A 2 -24.11 -3.94 8.98
C GLY A 2 -22.61 -4.30 8.97
N HIS A 3 -21.90 -4.30 7.83
CA HIS A 3 -20.49 -4.74 7.79
C HIS A 3 -19.51 -3.68 8.35
N LEU A 4 -19.80 -2.39 8.14
CA LEU A 4 -18.94 -1.30 8.63
C LEU A 4 -19.00 -1.17 10.16
N GLU A 5 -20.18 -1.30 10.77
CA GLU A 5 -20.36 -1.15 12.23
C GLU A 5 -19.63 -2.22 13.05
N ALA A 6 -19.35 -3.38 12.44
CA ALA A 6 -18.60 -4.47 13.06
C ALA A 6 -17.07 -4.24 13.04
N LEU A 7 -16.58 -3.28 12.26
CA LEU A 7 -15.16 -2.99 12.14
C LEU A 7 -14.65 -2.12 13.33
N PRO A 8 -13.40 -2.32 13.75
CA PRO A 8 -12.71 -1.40 14.64
C PRO A 8 -12.80 0.05 14.13
N ARG A 9 -12.76 1.01 15.06
CA ARG A 9 -12.95 2.44 14.73
C ARG A 9 -11.98 2.93 13.64
N TRP A 10 -10.70 2.57 13.72
CA TRP A 10 -9.68 2.95 12.74
C TRP A 10 -9.99 2.40 11.33
N ALA A 11 -10.52 1.18 11.25
CA ALA A 11 -10.85 0.52 9.99
C ALA A 11 -12.10 1.12 9.33
N ARG A 12 -13.06 1.56 10.15
CA ARG A 12 -14.20 2.38 9.70
C ARG A 12 -13.73 3.72 9.16
N GLU A 13 -12.86 4.42 9.89
CA GLU A 13 -12.30 5.70 9.46
C GLU A 13 -11.57 5.59 8.12
N LEU A 14 -10.75 4.54 7.94
CA LEU A 14 -10.10 4.26 6.65
C LEU A 14 -11.14 4.09 5.54
N SER A 15 -12.16 3.27 5.78
CA SER A 15 -13.22 3.00 4.81
C SER A 15 -13.98 4.26 4.44
N GLU A 16 -14.37 5.09 5.41
CA GLU A 16 -15.07 6.36 5.19
C GLU A 16 -14.23 7.34 4.36
N LYS A 17 -12.94 7.50 4.70
CA LYS A 17 -12.02 8.35 3.93
C LYS A 17 -11.79 7.81 2.52
N TYR A 18 -11.68 6.50 2.34
CA TYR A 18 -11.61 5.88 1.01
C TYR A 18 -12.86 6.19 0.18
N TYR A 19 -14.06 6.02 0.75
CA TYR A 19 -15.31 6.30 0.05
C TYR A 19 -15.51 7.78 -0.30
N SER A 20 -14.83 8.70 0.38
CA SER A 20 -14.82 10.13 0.00
C SER A 20 -14.19 10.40 -1.37
N ARG A 21 -13.46 9.42 -1.95
CA ARG A 21 -12.74 9.51 -3.23
C ARG A 21 -11.69 10.64 -3.33
N ASN A 22 -11.30 11.21 -2.20
CA ASN A 22 -10.28 12.26 -2.13
C ASN A 22 -8.95 11.78 -1.54
N ILE A 23 -8.90 10.58 -0.98
CA ILE A 23 -7.70 9.98 -0.38
C ILE A 23 -7.55 8.54 -0.88
N ALA A 24 -6.37 8.23 -1.42
CA ALA A 24 -5.99 6.87 -1.80
C ALA A 24 -4.82 6.32 -0.97
N MET A 25 -4.11 7.16 -0.21
CA MET A 25 -2.94 6.79 0.59
C MET A 25 -3.18 7.01 2.08
N PHE A 26 -2.84 6.00 2.88
CA PHE A 26 -3.07 5.95 4.31
C PHE A 26 -1.78 5.60 5.03
N VAL A 27 -1.46 6.29 6.12
CA VAL A 27 -0.43 5.87 7.07
C VAL A 27 -1.16 5.19 8.23
N LEU A 28 -0.90 3.91 8.45
CA LEU A 28 -1.41 3.15 9.60
C LEU A 28 -0.29 3.01 10.63
N TYR A 29 -0.55 3.46 11.86
CA TYR A 29 0.47 3.49 12.91
C TYR A 29 -0.08 3.18 14.29
N GLY A 30 0.79 2.89 15.27
CA GLY A 30 0.39 2.46 16.62
C GLY A 30 0.54 0.95 16.78
N ASN A 31 -0.51 0.26 17.26
CA ASN A 31 -0.46 -1.16 17.59
C ASN A 31 -0.57 -2.07 16.34
N VAL A 32 0.19 -1.76 15.30
CA VAL A 32 0.13 -2.43 13.98
C VAL A 32 0.62 -3.88 14.00
N ARG A 33 1.30 -4.29 15.07
CA ARG A 33 1.82 -5.66 15.27
C ARG A 33 0.94 -6.52 16.18
N ASP A 34 -0.11 -5.94 16.76
CA ASP A 34 -1.07 -6.66 17.60
C ASP A 34 -2.15 -7.36 16.77
N PHE A 35 -2.92 -8.21 17.44
CA PHE A 35 -4.09 -8.82 16.84
C PHE A 35 -5.30 -7.88 16.85
N VAL A 36 -5.99 -7.83 15.70
CA VAL A 36 -7.20 -7.06 15.48
C VAL A 36 -8.42 -8.00 15.57
N PRO A 37 -9.46 -7.65 16.35
CA PRO A 37 -10.69 -8.43 16.39
C PRO A 37 -11.47 -8.30 15.07
N PHE A 38 -11.81 -9.44 14.48
CA PHE A 38 -12.63 -9.56 13.28
C PHE A 38 -13.89 -10.37 13.58
N LYS A 39 -15.05 -9.71 13.54
CA LYS A 39 -16.35 -10.36 13.78
C LYS A 39 -16.86 -11.04 12.52
N ARG A 40 -17.18 -12.34 12.61
CA ARG A 40 -17.78 -13.15 11.56
C ARG A 40 -19.07 -13.78 12.08
N GLY A 41 -20.19 -13.08 11.90
CA GLY A 41 -21.46 -13.48 12.51
C GLY A 41 -21.35 -13.42 14.04
N GLU A 42 -21.62 -14.55 14.71
CA GLU A 42 -21.56 -14.67 16.18
C GLU A 42 -20.14 -14.91 16.74
N SER A 43 -19.15 -15.20 15.89
CA SER A 43 -17.76 -15.44 16.33
C SER A 43 -16.88 -14.21 16.14
N THR A 44 -15.87 -14.08 17.02
CA THR A 44 -14.80 -13.08 16.88
C THR A 44 -13.47 -13.81 16.77
N GLU A 45 -12.77 -13.61 15.65
CA GLU A 45 -11.42 -14.11 15.41
C GLU A 45 -10.41 -12.98 15.66
N LEU A 46 -9.21 -13.31 16.14
CA LEU A 46 -8.11 -12.37 16.31
C LEU A 46 -7.13 -12.54 15.15
N LEU A 47 -6.97 -11.50 14.33
CA LEU A 47 -6.17 -11.52 13.11
C LEU A 47 -4.99 -10.56 13.20
N GLY A 48 -3.80 -10.97 12.75
CA GLY A 48 -2.72 -10.01 12.53
C GLY A 48 -3.11 -8.99 11.46
N LEU A 49 -2.58 -7.77 11.55
CA LEU A 49 -2.98 -6.66 10.67
C LEU A 49 -2.96 -6.99 9.17
N PRO A 50 -1.93 -7.66 8.58
CA PRO A 50 -1.94 -7.99 7.16
C PRO A 50 -3.12 -8.87 6.74
N ARG A 51 -3.45 -9.88 7.57
CA ARG A 51 -4.60 -10.78 7.34
C ARG A 51 -5.92 -10.04 7.54
N PHE A 52 -6.01 -9.17 8.55
CA PHE A 52 -7.18 -8.33 8.77
C PHE A 52 -7.43 -7.39 7.57
N LEU A 53 -6.40 -6.70 7.07
CA LEU A 53 -6.52 -5.82 5.91
C LEU A 53 -7.01 -6.60 4.69
N ASN A 54 -6.40 -7.76 4.41
CA ASN A 54 -6.78 -8.61 3.28
C ASN A 54 -8.22 -9.11 3.39
N GLU A 55 -8.62 -9.68 4.53
CA GLU A 55 -9.93 -10.33 4.67
C GLU A 55 -11.07 -9.35 4.97
N ALA A 56 -10.85 -8.34 5.82
CA ALA A 56 -11.89 -7.45 6.32
C ALA A 56 -12.07 -6.19 5.46
N LEU A 57 -10.99 -5.64 4.89
CA LEU A 57 -11.05 -4.38 4.13
C LEU A 57 -10.85 -4.57 2.62
N PHE A 58 -10.03 -5.54 2.22
CA PHE A 58 -9.59 -5.70 0.83
C PHE A 58 -10.11 -6.96 0.15
N GLY A 59 -11.01 -7.72 0.79
CA GLY A 59 -11.49 -9.00 0.27
C GLY A 59 -12.28 -8.92 -1.05
N GLN A 60 -12.62 -7.71 -1.51
CA GLN A 60 -13.29 -7.43 -2.79
C GLN A 60 -12.36 -6.75 -3.81
N ARG A 61 -11.06 -6.65 -3.53
CA ARG A 61 -10.06 -6.12 -4.46
C ARG A 61 -9.67 -7.19 -5.47
N ASP A 62 -9.45 -6.79 -6.71
CA ASP A 62 -8.91 -7.67 -7.74
C ASP A 62 -7.44 -8.01 -7.50
N LEU A 63 -6.71 -7.11 -6.85
CA LEU A 63 -5.27 -7.23 -6.58
C LEU A 63 -4.97 -6.73 -5.16
N VAL A 64 -4.28 -7.57 -4.38
CA VAL A 64 -3.75 -7.21 -3.06
C VAL A 64 -2.27 -7.60 -3.03
N LEU A 65 -1.41 -6.60 -2.90
CA LEU A 65 0.04 -6.74 -2.89
C LEU A 65 0.59 -6.22 -1.57
N THR A 66 1.63 -6.88 -1.05
CA THR A 66 2.39 -6.40 0.11
C THR A 66 3.85 -6.29 -0.27
N TYR A 67 4.47 -5.16 0.03
CA TYR A 67 5.89 -4.94 -0.11
C TYR A 67 6.50 -4.55 1.23
N ASP A 68 7.62 -5.16 1.58
CA ASP A 68 8.52 -4.64 2.61
C ASP A 68 9.98 -4.79 2.14
N ARG A 69 10.87 -3.94 2.67
CA ARG A 69 12.27 -3.89 2.22
C ARG A 69 13.03 -5.21 2.45
N GLY A 70 12.68 -5.96 3.50
CA GLY A 70 13.38 -7.20 3.87
C GLY A 70 12.80 -8.46 3.23
N GLY A 71 11.46 -8.56 3.17
CA GLY A 71 10.71 -9.70 2.64
C GLY A 71 10.37 -9.61 1.16
N GLY A 72 10.48 -8.43 0.55
CA GLY A 72 10.21 -8.22 -0.86
C GLY A 72 8.71 -8.14 -1.17
N LEU A 73 8.35 -8.45 -2.42
CA LEU A 73 6.98 -8.33 -2.91
C LEU A 73 6.23 -9.66 -2.78
N THR A 74 5.05 -9.62 -2.16
CA THR A 74 4.14 -10.75 -1.98
C THR A 74 2.71 -10.39 -2.40
N PHE A 75 1.86 -11.41 -2.55
CA PHE A 75 0.52 -11.30 -3.09
C PHE A 75 -0.46 -12.10 -2.25
N ALA A 76 -1.71 -11.66 -2.15
CA ALA A 76 -2.73 -12.37 -1.37
C ALA A 76 -3.05 -13.79 -1.90
N ASN A 77 -2.83 -14.05 -3.19
CA ASN A 77 -2.92 -15.39 -3.78
C ASN A 77 -2.05 -15.54 -5.03
N SER A 78 -1.94 -16.78 -5.53
CA SER A 78 -1.12 -17.14 -6.69
C SER A 78 -1.57 -16.49 -8.00
N ASP A 79 -2.87 -16.24 -8.17
CA ASP A 79 -3.41 -15.65 -9.40
C ASP A 79 -3.00 -14.18 -9.54
N MET A 80 -3.01 -13.45 -8.41
CA MET A 80 -2.51 -12.07 -8.34
C MET A 80 -1.00 -12.00 -8.61
N GLN A 81 -0.23 -12.96 -8.09
CA GLN A 81 1.21 -13.05 -8.40
C GLN A 81 1.44 -13.35 -9.88
N ALA A 82 0.70 -14.29 -10.46
CA ALA A 82 0.80 -14.62 -11.87
C ALA A 82 0.44 -13.41 -12.76
N ASP A 83 -0.52 -12.59 -12.33
CA ASP A 83 -0.87 -11.36 -13.01
C ASP A 83 0.26 -10.32 -13.05
N PHE A 84 0.92 -10.12 -11.91
CA PHE A 84 2.09 -9.26 -11.84
C PHE A 84 3.24 -9.75 -12.71
N VAL A 85 3.56 -11.05 -12.67
CA VAL A 85 4.62 -11.64 -13.48
C VAL A 85 4.34 -11.45 -14.98
N ARG A 86 3.09 -11.66 -15.42
CA ARG A 86 2.69 -11.42 -16.83
C ARG A 86 2.87 -9.96 -17.24
N ALA A 87 2.48 -9.01 -16.38
CA ALA A 87 2.68 -7.60 -16.64
C ALA A 87 4.16 -7.24 -16.77
N LEU A 88 4.99 -7.81 -15.88
CA LEU A 88 6.43 -7.55 -15.84
C LEU A 88 7.15 -8.09 -17.08
N SER A 89 6.80 -9.29 -17.56
CA SER A 89 7.34 -9.83 -18.81
C SER A 89 7.01 -8.97 -20.04
N GLY A 90 5.81 -8.38 -20.07
CA GLY A 90 5.42 -7.42 -21.11
C GLY A 90 6.23 -6.13 -21.02
N TYR A 91 6.44 -5.62 -19.80
CA TYR A 91 7.27 -4.44 -19.54
C TYR A 91 8.73 -4.65 -19.99
N ASP A 92 9.32 -5.78 -19.61
CA ASP A 92 10.69 -6.16 -20.00
C ASP A 92 10.87 -6.21 -21.52
N SER A 93 9.90 -6.80 -22.22
CA SER A 93 9.92 -6.90 -23.68
C SER A 93 9.85 -5.52 -24.37
N PHE A 94 9.16 -4.56 -23.76
CA PHE A 94 8.99 -3.22 -24.31
C PHE A 94 10.15 -2.27 -23.95
N HIS A 95 10.67 -2.37 -22.72
CA HIS A 95 11.71 -1.47 -22.18
C HIS A 95 13.13 -2.02 -22.25
N GLY A 96 13.33 -3.27 -22.69
CA GLY A 96 14.64 -3.92 -22.74
C GLY A 96 15.22 -4.19 -21.35
N THR A 97 14.36 -4.36 -20.35
CA THR A 97 14.75 -4.69 -18.96
C THR A 97 14.67 -6.20 -18.71
N SER A 98 15.14 -6.65 -17.55
CA SER A 98 15.13 -8.07 -17.17
C SER A 98 14.60 -8.26 -15.74
N TYR A 99 13.59 -7.49 -15.35
CA TYR A 99 13.02 -7.51 -14.00
C TYR A 99 12.25 -8.79 -13.71
N ALA A 100 11.70 -9.46 -14.73
CA ALA A 100 11.07 -10.77 -14.59
C ALA A 100 12.08 -11.86 -14.15
N ALA A 101 13.38 -11.65 -14.40
CA ALA A 101 14.44 -12.55 -13.92
C ALA A 101 14.86 -12.23 -12.45
N GLY A 102 14.50 -11.06 -11.94
CA GLY A 102 14.79 -10.65 -10.58
C GLY A 102 14.35 -9.21 -10.30
N LEU A 103 13.56 -9.02 -9.23
CA LEU A 103 13.16 -7.69 -8.80
C LEU A 103 14.37 -6.84 -8.37
N PRO A 104 14.29 -5.50 -8.48
CA PRO A 104 15.27 -4.59 -7.92
C PRO A 104 15.50 -4.87 -6.43
N ARG A 105 16.75 -4.75 -5.98
CA ARG A 105 17.10 -4.91 -4.57
C ARG A 105 16.91 -3.62 -3.76
N ASN A 106 16.86 -2.48 -4.44
CA ASN A 106 16.65 -1.17 -3.85
C ASN A 106 15.15 -0.77 -3.85
N PRO A 107 14.66 -0.14 -2.77
CA PRO A 107 13.24 0.19 -2.65
C PRO A 107 12.69 1.08 -3.77
N ASP A 108 13.41 2.12 -4.18
CA ASP A 108 12.95 3.03 -5.24
C ASP A 108 12.80 2.33 -6.59
N GLY A 109 13.65 1.33 -6.88
CA GLY A 109 13.49 0.45 -8.04
C GLY A 109 12.16 -0.34 -8.00
N VAL A 110 11.84 -0.94 -6.86
CA VAL A 110 10.57 -1.67 -6.67
C VAL A 110 9.37 -0.73 -6.75
N LEU A 111 9.46 0.46 -6.14
CA LEU A 111 8.40 1.46 -6.20
C LEU A 111 8.12 1.95 -7.63
N ASN A 112 9.15 2.10 -8.47
CA ASN A 112 8.95 2.43 -9.89
C ASN A 112 8.24 1.30 -10.66
N LEU A 113 8.58 0.04 -10.39
CA LEU A 113 7.84 -1.10 -10.97
C LEU A 113 6.38 -1.13 -10.53
N LEU A 114 6.14 -0.88 -9.25
CA LEU A 114 4.79 -0.76 -8.70
C LEU A 114 4.04 0.42 -9.34
N ASP A 115 4.67 1.57 -9.58
CA ASP A 115 4.01 2.71 -10.24
C ASP A 115 3.50 2.32 -11.63
N ASN A 116 4.34 1.67 -12.43
CA ASN A 116 3.97 1.19 -13.77
C ASN A 116 2.85 0.13 -13.70
N TYR A 117 2.99 -0.84 -12.81
CA TYR A 117 2.00 -1.91 -12.65
C TYR A 117 0.64 -1.36 -12.19
N LEU A 118 0.62 -0.49 -11.18
CA LEU A 118 -0.60 0.16 -10.70
C LEU A 118 -1.27 0.96 -11.83
N ARG A 119 -0.51 1.77 -12.59
CA ARG A 119 -1.05 2.55 -13.72
C ARG A 119 -1.68 1.69 -14.80
N LEU A 120 -1.05 0.57 -15.15
CA LEU A 120 -1.59 -0.38 -16.11
C LEU A 120 -2.93 -0.92 -15.62
N ARG A 121 -2.97 -1.42 -14.39
CA ARG A 121 -4.14 -2.11 -13.83
C ARG A 121 -5.31 -1.18 -13.52
N ILE A 122 -5.08 0.05 -13.09
CA ILE A 122 -6.18 1.02 -12.94
C ILE A 122 -6.79 1.41 -14.29
N THR A 123 -6.02 1.41 -15.37
CA THR A 123 -6.53 1.70 -16.73
C THR A 123 -7.43 0.56 -17.22
N GLU A 124 -7.16 -0.66 -16.79
CA GLU A 124 -8.01 -1.84 -17.00
C GLU A 124 -9.18 -1.95 -16.01
N GLY A 125 -9.34 -0.95 -15.12
CA GLY A 125 -10.44 -0.89 -14.15
C GLY A 125 -10.29 -1.81 -12.94
N LYS A 126 -9.08 -2.34 -12.69
CA LYS A 126 -8.82 -3.20 -11.52
C LYS A 126 -8.88 -2.41 -10.22
N LYS A 127 -9.46 -3.03 -9.19
CA LYS A 127 -9.48 -2.56 -7.81
C LYS A 127 -8.24 -3.09 -7.08
N ILE A 128 -7.42 -2.19 -6.55
CA ILE A 128 -6.09 -2.55 -6.03
C ILE A 128 -5.94 -2.11 -4.57
N ALA A 129 -5.37 -2.99 -3.75
CA ALA A 129 -4.76 -2.62 -2.48
C ALA A 129 -3.25 -2.89 -2.52
N LEU A 130 -2.46 -1.88 -2.18
CA LEU A 130 -1.02 -2.00 -1.99
C LEU A 130 -0.70 -1.72 -0.52
N ILE A 131 -0.08 -2.68 0.13
CA ILE A 131 0.39 -2.56 1.51
C ILE A 131 1.91 -2.43 1.46
N ILE A 132 2.45 -1.41 2.12
CA ILE A 132 3.88 -1.20 2.30
C ILE A 132 4.14 -1.32 3.79
N ASP A 133 4.68 -2.46 4.21
CA ASP A 133 5.05 -2.70 5.61
C ASP A 133 6.46 -2.17 5.90
N PHE A 134 6.73 -1.85 7.16
CA PHE A 134 7.94 -1.17 7.61
C PHE A 134 8.24 0.09 6.76
N ALA A 135 7.23 0.94 6.57
CA ALA A 135 7.29 2.09 5.67
C ALA A 135 8.42 3.08 6.03
N GLU A 136 8.80 3.15 7.31
CA GLU A 136 9.94 3.91 7.82
C GLU A 136 11.29 3.45 7.21
N THR A 137 11.39 2.21 6.74
CA THR A 137 12.62 1.70 6.09
C THR A 137 12.73 2.09 4.61
N ILE A 138 11.64 2.60 4.03
CA ILE A 138 11.52 3.03 2.62
C ILE A 138 11.46 4.56 2.53
N ALA A 139 10.80 5.21 3.48
CA ALA A 139 10.69 6.67 3.58
C ALA A 139 11.04 7.13 5.01
N PRO A 140 12.30 7.00 5.44
CA PRO A 140 12.70 7.29 6.82
C PRO A 140 12.50 8.76 7.20
N ALA A 141 12.28 9.02 8.48
CA ALA A 141 12.31 10.36 9.02
C ALA A 141 13.70 11.00 8.86
N GLY A 142 13.72 12.30 8.58
CA GLY A 142 14.97 13.05 8.42
C GLY A 142 14.83 14.27 7.51
N ASP A 143 15.89 15.07 7.47
CA ASP A 143 16.00 16.18 6.53
C ASP A 143 16.40 15.70 5.13
N VAL A 144 15.68 16.20 4.12
CA VAL A 144 15.84 15.79 2.72
C VAL A 144 17.25 16.10 2.19
N SER A 145 17.91 17.15 2.71
CA SER A 145 19.25 17.54 2.26
C SER A 145 20.32 16.49 2.56
N GLY A 146 20.16 15.74 3.67
CA GLY A 146 21.09 14.69 4.11
C GLY A 146 20.70 13.28 3.69
N MET A 147 19.55 13.09 3.05
CA MET A 147 19.06 11.76 2.66
C MET A 147 19.81 11.19 1.46
N PRO A 148 20.02 9.86 1.40
CA PRO A 148 20.40 9.16 0.19
C PRO A 148 19.45 9.43 -1.00
N ALA A 149 19.95 9.26 -2.22
CA ALA A 149 19.12 9.47 -3.42
C ALA A 149 17.93 8.51 -3.49
N GLU A 150 18.11 7.24 -3.09
CA GLU A 150 17.04 6.24 -3.05
C GLU A 150 15.87 6.68 -2.16
N ASP A 151 16.17 7.15 -0.94
CA ASP A 151 15.15 7.62 0.01
C ASP A 151 14.41 8.83 -0.55
N ARG A 152 15.14 9.82 -1.09
CA ARG A 152 14.52 11.00 -1.72
C ARG A 152 13.60 10.61 -2.87
N ASN A 153 14.00 9.64 -3.70
CA ASN A 153 13.18 9.13 -4.80
C ASN A 153 11.89 8.50 -4.28
N ALA A 154 11.96 7.68 -3.23
CA ALA A 154 10.79 7.08 -2.59
C ALA A 154 9.81 8.14 -2.07
N LEU A 155 10.31 9.21 -1.43
CA LEU A 155 9.47 10.33 -0.98
C LEU A 155 8.71 10.99 -2.15
N VAL A 156 9.38 11.20 -3.28
CA VAL A 156 8.75 11.79 -4.47
C VAL A 156 7.70 10.86 -5.05
N ILE A 157 7.95 9.55 -5.11
CA ILE A 157 6.99 8.56 -5.61
C ILE A 157 5.73 8.56 -4.74
N PHE A 158 5.87 8.51 -3.42
CA PHE A 158 4.71 8.52 -2.51
C PHE A 158 3.88 9.80 -2.63
N LYS A 159 4.51 10.97 -2.67
CA LYS A 159 3.78 12.25 -2.88
C LYS A 159 3.07 12.29 -4.23
N ARG A 160 3.71 11.75 -5.28
CA ARG A 160 3.10 11.65 -6.61
C ARG A 160 1.88 10.74 -6.59
N TRP A 161 1.96 9.57 -5.96
CA TRP A 161 0.81 8.67 -5.81
C TRP A 161 -0.32 9.31 -5.01
N ALA A 162 -0.01 9.96 -3.89
CA ALA A 162 -1.00 10.60 -3.02
C ALA A 162 -1.77 11.74 -3.71
N SER A 163 -1.19 12.39 -4.73
CA SER A 163 -1.82 13.49 -5.48
C SER A 163 -2.26 13.10 -6.90
N ASN A 164 -2.04 11.86 -7.34
CA ASN A 164 -2.30 11.47 -8.72
C ASN A 164 -3.81 11.38 -8.99
N PRO A 165 -4.37 12.22 -9.88
CA PRO A 165 -5.81 12.23 -10.15
C PRO A 165 -6.34 10.89 -10.68
N SER A 166 -5.52 10.11 -11.39
CA SER A 166 -5.92 8.78 -11.87
C SER A 166 -6.01 7.77 -10.73
N PHE A 167 -5.18 7.89 -9.69
CA PHE A 167 -5.24 7.02 -8.51
C PHE A 167 -6.44 7.39 -7.63
N LEU A 168 -6.70 8.69 -7.45
CA LEU A 168 -7.85 9.17 -6.67
C LEU A 168 -9.20 8.80 -7.30
N ARG A 169 -9.28 8.75 -8.63
CA ARG A 169 -10.50 8.35 -9.34
C ARG A 169 -10.68 6.82 -9.44
N ALA A 170 -9.59 6.07 -9.36
CA ALA A 170 -9.60 4.62 -9.41
C ALA A 170 -9.90 4.01 -8.03
N ASP A 171 -10.28 2.73 -8.01
CA ASP A 171 -10.44 1.97 -6.76
C ASP A 171 -9.07 1.47 -6.27
N VAL A 172 -8.21 2.40 -5.85
CA VAL A 172 -6.87 2.12 -5.30
C VAL A 172 -6.81 2.50 -3.83
N THR A 173 -6.17 1.65 -3.02
CA THR A 173 -5.81 1.97 -1.64
C THR A 173 -4.36 1.59 -1.39
N ILE A 174 -3.59 2.53 -0.87
CA ILE A 174 -2.18 2.36 -0.53
C ILE A 174 -2.04 2.55 0.98
N CYS A 175 -1.58 1.54 1.70
CA CYS A 175 -1.33 1.61 3.13
C CYS A 175 0.17 1.58 3.41
N LEU A 176 0.69 2.62 4.05
CA LEU A 176 2.02 2.66 4.63
C LEU A 176 1.89 2.26 6.10
N ILE A 177 2.51 1.15 6.51
CA ILE A 177 2.43 0.63 7.89
C ILE A 177 3.75 0.92 8.60
N ALA A 178 3.68 1.54 9.78
CA ALA A 178 4.81 1.76 10.67
C ALA A 178 4.35 1.65 12.13
N GLU A 179 5.23 1.33 13.08
CA GLU A 179 4.86 1.37 14.50
C GLU A 179 4.61 2.81 14.97
N ASN A 180 5.40 3.75 14.47
CA ASN A 180 5.26 5.16 14.80
C ASN A 180 5.29 6.05 13.55
N GLN A 181 4.27 6.88 13.37
CA GLN A 181 4.19 7.81 12.23
C GLN A 181 5.35 8.83 12.20
N ILE A 182 6.03 9.10 13.33
CA ILE A 182 7.15 10.04 13.36
C ILE A 182 8.41 9.46 12.70
N GLU A 183 8.48 8.13 12.54
CA GLU A 183 9.60 7.43 11.91
C GLU A 183 9.50 7.43 10.39
N ILE A 184 8.31 7.74 9.84
CA ILE A 184 8.11 8.05 8.43
C ILE A 184 8.43 9.53 8.19
N ASN A 185 8.99 9.85 7.02
CA ASN A 185 9.26 11.22 6.63
C ASN A 185 8.01 12.12 6.74
N GLN A 186 8.13 13.20 7.51
CA GLN A 186 7.01 14.09 7.81
C GLN A 186 6.43 14.77 6.56
N SER A 187 7.21 14.93 5.50
CA SER A 187 6.69 15.49 4.25
C SER A 187 5.76 14.55 3.49
N VAL A 188 5.79 13.25 3.77
CA VAL A 188 4.80 12.26 3.27
C VAL A 188 3.60 12.22 4.21
N VAL A 189 3.84 12.10 5.53
CA VAL A 189 2.78 12.01 6.55
C VAL A 189 1.87 13.24 6.53
N GLN A 190 2.42 14.43 6.37
CA GLN A 190 1.68 15.71 6.35
C GLN A 190 1.18 16.10 4.96
N HIS A 191 1.38 15.25 3.94
CA HIS A 191 0.95 15.54 2.58
C HIS A 191 -0.60 15.56 2.51
N PRO A 192 -1.24 16.57 1.88
CA PRO A 192 -2.72 16.69 1.89
C PRO A 192 -3.49 15.49 1.32
N GLY A 193 -2.85 14.72 0.43
CA GLY A 193 -3.42 13.49 -0.15
C GLY A 193 -3.20 12.22 0.68
N VAL A 194 -2.65 12.34 1.89
CA VAL A 194 -2.36 11.23 2.81
C VAL A 194 -3.20 11.39 4.08
N ALA A 195 -3.79 10.30 4.55
CA ALA A 195 -4.48 10.27 5.84
C ALA A 195 -3.73 9.37 6.84
N SER A 196 -3.32 9.93 7.96
CA SER A 196 -2.75 9.16 9.08
C SER A 196 -3.87 8.66 10.00
N ILE A 197 -3.86 7.36 10.30
CA ILE A 197 -4.85 6.68 11.13
C ILE A 197 -4.12 5.83 12.18
N ALA A 198 -4.40 6.12 13.45
CA ALA A 198 -3.88 5.34 14.57
C ALA A 198 -4.69 4.04 14.76
N ILE A 199 -3.98 2.94 15.02
CA ILE A 199 -4.51 1.60 15.33
C ILE A 199 -4.37 1.33 16.83
#